data_AF-A0A427TX83-F1
#
_entry.id   AF-A0A427TX83-F1
#
_cell.length_a   1.000
_cell.length_b   1.000
_cell.length_c   1.000
_cell.angle_alpha   90.00
_cell.angle_beta   90.00
_cell.angle_gamma   90.00
#
_symmetry.space_group_name_H-M   'P 1'
#
loop_
_entity.id
_entity.type
_entity.pdbx_description
1 polymer ?
#
loop_
_entity_poly.entity_id
_entity_poly.type
_entity_poly.pdbx_seq_one_letter_code
_entity_poly.pdbx_strand_id
1 'polypeptide(L)' 'MMYCEFKPFATDTELYTKDMIEDAIGDEFEAMMFKGDENIPAYIWTVNYVVIVKRSTKFITDLSFEKIPRNPVCE' A
#
# COMPACT_ATOMS: atom_id res chain seq x y z
N MET A 1 10.45 -0.53 8.40
CA MET A 1 10.22 0.66 9.23
C MET A 1 8.84 1.25 8.89
N MET A 2 8.10 1.74 9.90
CA MET A 2 6.81 2.42 9.69
C MET A 2 7.04 3.91 9.44
N TYR A 3 6.25 4.50 8.55
CA TYR A 3 6.26 5.91 8.19
C TYR A 3 4.83 6.44 8.25
N CYS A 4 4.61 7.50 9.02
CA CYS A 4 3.33 8.21 9.08
C CYS A 4 3.19 9.27 7.97
N GLU A 5 4.23 9.45 7.16
CA GLU A 5 4.23 10.32 6.00
C GLU A 5 4.29 9.48 4.74
N PHE A 6 3.58 9.90 3.70
CA PHE A 6 3.60 9.20 2.42
C PHE A 6 4.98 9.35 1.76
N LYS A 7 5.57 8.23 1.36
CA LYS A 7 6.82 8.18 0.60
C LYS A 7 6.45 7.60 -0.75
N PRO A 8 6.61 8.38 -1.83
CA PRO A 8 6.34 7.88 -3.16
C PRO A 8 7.24 6.67 -3.45
N PHE A 9 6.65 5.66 -4.06
CA PHE A 9 7.32 4.46 -4.49
C PHE A 9 6.95 4.16 -5.93
N ALA A 10 7.87 3.55 -6.66
CA ALA A 10 7.65 3.19 -8.04
C ALA A 10 7.88 1.70 -8.22
N THR A 11 7.13 1.13 -9.15
CA THR A 11 7.45 -0.14 -9.79
C THR A 11 8.18 0.16 -11.10
N ASP A 12 8.66 -0.90 -11.77
CA ASP A 12 9.20 -0.76 -13.13
C ASP A 12 8.19 -0.20 -14.14
N THR A 13 6.89 -0.28 -13.84
CA THR A 13 5.79 0.07 -14.76
C THR A 13 5.05 1.36 -14.38
N GLU A 14 4.99 1.71 -13.09
CA GLU A 14 4.15 2.80 -12.60
C GLU A 14 4.71 3.46 -11.33
N LEU A 15 4.56 4.78 -11.24
CA LEU A 15 4.88 5.58 -10.06
C LEU A 15 3.61 5.77 -9.22
N TYR A 16 3.66 5.36 -7.95
CA TYR A 16 2.57 5.54 -7.00
C TYR A 16 2.80 6.79 -6.16
N THR A 17 1.92 7.78 -6.35
CA THR A 17 1.83 8.99 -5.52
C THR A 17 0.73 8.87 -4.48
N LYS A 18 0.70 9.81 -3.53
CA LYS A 18 -0.31 9.83 -2.46
C LYS A 18 -1.72 9.88 -3.06
N ASP A 19 -1.96 10.84 -3.94
CA ASP A 19 -3.25 11.03 -4.61
C ASP A 19 -3.72 9.78 -5.37
N MET A 20 -2.80 9.10 -6.09
CA MET A 20 -3.16 7.87 -6.81
C MET A 20 -3.59 6.75 -5.88
N ILE A 21 -2.92 6.61 -4.73
CA ILE A 21 -3.25 5.59 -3.73
C ILE A 21 -4.58 5.93 -3.05
N GLU A 22 -4.80 7.19 -2.68
CA GLU A 22 -6.04 7.64 -2.07
C GLU A 22 -7.24 7.48 -3.02
N ASP A 23 -7.07 7.81 -4.31
CA ASP A 23 -8.09 7.61 -5.35
C ASP A 23 -8.37 6.12 -5.61
N ALA A 24 -7.32 5.30 -5.73
CA ALA A 24 -7.45 3.87 -5.97
C ALA A 24 -8.10 3.11 -4.80
N ILE A 25 -7.81 3.51 -3.56
CA ILE A 25 -8.41 2.90 -2.36
C ILE A 25 -9.78 3.52 -2.07
N GLY A 26 -10.00 4.78 -2.47
CA GLY A 26 -11.16 5.60 -2.12
C GLY A 26 -11.15 6.00 -0.64
N ASP A 27 -9.97 6.22 -0.05
CA ASP A 27 -9.80 6.45 1.39
C ASP A 27 -8.54 7.31 1.65
N GLU A 28 -8.45 7.96 2.80
CA GLU A 28 -7.35 8.87 3.12
C GLU A 28 -6.16 8.11 3.73
N PHE A 29 -4.96 8.36 3.20
CA PHE A 29 -3.73 7.73 3.67
C PHE A 29 -3.37 8.19 5.08
N GLU A 30 -3.05 7.24 5.98
CA GLU A 30 -2.64 7.52 7.36
C GLU A 30 -1.17 7.14 7.60
N ALA A 31 -0.76 5.96 7.15
CA ALA A 31 0.60 5.47 7.37
C ALA A 31 0.97 4.35 6.39
N MET A 32 2.24 3.98 6.35
CA MET A 32 2.68 2.78 5.64
C MET A 32 3.91 2.17 6.30
N MET A 33 4.21 0.94 5.94
CA MET A 33 5.35 0.21 6.49
C MET A 33 6.12 -0.47 5.37
N PHE A 34 7.43 -0.25 5.36
CA PHE A 34 8.37 -1.00 4.53
C PHE A 34 8.94 -2.15 5.34
N LYS A 35 9.13 -3.31 4.72
CA LYS A 35 9.84 -4.44 5.31
C LYS A 35 11.21 -4.57 4.65
N GLY A 36 12.26 -4.69 5.46
CA GLY A 36 13.65 -4.78 4.99
C GLY A 36 14.12 -3.52 4.24
N ASP A 37 14.94 -3.74 3.22
CA ASP A 37 15.53 -2.72 2.32
C ASP A 37 14.70 -2.51 1.04
N GLU A 38 13.40 -2.85 1.07
CA GLU A 38 12.54 -2.69 -0.09
C GLU A 38 12.15 -1.21 -0.29
N ASN A 39 12.16 -0.75 -1.54
CA ASN A 39 11.66 0.58 -1.92
C ASN A 39 10.13 0.63 -2.04
N ILE A 40 9.44 -0.47 -1.75
CA ILE A 40 7.98 -0.61 -1.88
C ILE A 40 7.43 -0.91 -0.48
N PRO A 41 6.36 -0.22 -0.03
CA PRO A 41 5.75 -0.51 1.25
C PRO A 41 5.13 -1.90 1.21
N ALA A 42 5.24 -2.66 2.30
CA ALA A 42 4.56 -3.95 2.48
C ALA A 42 3.11 -3.77 2.98
N TYR A 43 2.85 -2.66 3.67
CA TYR A 43 1.52 -2.33 4.19
C TYR A 43 1.26 -0.84 4.04
N ILE A 44 0.02 -0.49 3.74
CA ILE A 44 -0.48 0.89 3.67
C ILE A 44 -1.74 0.93 4.54
N TRP A 45 -1.77 1.82 5.53
CA TRP A 45 -2.93 2.11 6.35
C TRP A 45 -3.61 3.36 5.83
N THR A 46 -4.92 3.25 5.71
CA THR A 46 -5.83 4.37 5.52
C THR A 46 -6.72 4.49 6.76
N VAL A 47 -7.60 5.48 6.76
CA VAL A 47 -8.56 5.72 7.85
C VAL A 47 -9.41 4.46 8.11
N ASN A 48 -9.95 3.84 7.06
CA ASN A 48 -10.86 2.69 7.22
C ASN A 48 -10.26 1.33 6.83
N TYR A 49 -9.13 1.30 6.12
CA TYR A 49 -8.60 0.07 5.54
C TYR A 49 -7.10 -0.11 5.79
N VAL A 50 -6.67 -1.36 5.74
CA VAL A 50 -5.28 -1.78 5.69
C VAL A 50 -5.07 -2.49 4.36
N VAL A 51 -4.19 -1.97 3.53
CA VAL A 51 -3.83 -2.55 2.25
C VAL A 51 -2.51 -3.27 2.40
N ILE A 52 -2.52 -4.57 2.13
CA ILE A 52 -1.31 -5.39 2.06
C ILE A 52 -0.80 -5.36 0.63
N VAL A 53 0.44 -4.91 0.48
CA VAL A 53 1.11 -4.88 -0.82
C VAL A 53 2.00 -6.11 -0.93
N LYS A 54 1.66 -7.01 -1.86
CA LYS A 54 2.42 -8.23 -2.13
C LYS A 54 3.11 -8.11 -3.48
N ARG A 55 4.43 -8.30 -3.49
CA ARG A 55 5.23 -8.34 -4.71
C ARG A 55 5.24 -9.77 -5.28
N SER A 56 4.77 -9.94 -6.52
CA SER A 56 4.90 -11.21 -7.21
C SER A 56 6.29 -11.36 -7.82
N THR A 57 7.01 -12.43 -7.48
CA THR A 57 8.39 -12.70 -7.97
C THR A 57 8.44 -13.49 -9.28
N LYS A 58 7.28 -13.87 -9.84
CA LYS A 58 7.20 -14.63 -11.09
C LYS A 58 6.94 -13.68 -12.26
N PHE A 59 8.04 -13.27 -12.91
CA PHE A 59 8.13 -12.79 -14.30
C PHE A 59 7.57 -11.41 -14.68
N ILE A 60 6.71 -10.78 -13.87
CA ILE A 60 6.25 -9.40 -14.08
C ILE A 60 6.28 -8.74 -12.71
N THR A 61 6.82 -7.52 -12.60
CA THR A 61 6.88 -6.73 -11.36
C THR A 61 5.48 -6.23 -10.96
N ASP A 62 4.52 -7.13 -10.90
CA ASP A 62 3.11 -6.86 -10.63
C ASP A 62 2.91 -6.77 -9.11
N LEU A 63 2.40 -5.62 -8.66
CA LEU A 63 2.01 -5.41 -7.27
C LEU A 63 0.57 -5.83 -7.07
N SER A 64 0.36 -6.73 -6.12
CA SER A 64 -0.99 -7.09 -5.68
C SER A 64 -1.34 -6.29 -4.44
N PHE A 65 -2.47 -5.57 -4.49
CA PHE A 65 -3.00 -4.78 -3.39
C PHE A 65 -4.21 -5.51 -2.79
N GLU A 66 -4.05 -6.03 -1.57
CA GLU A 66 -5.11 -6.73 -0.85
C GLU A 66 -5.68 -5.81 0.24
N LYS A 67 -6.91 -5.35 0.05
CA LYS A 67 -7.60 -4.42 0.95
C LYS A 67 -8.33 -5.17 2.07
N ILE A 68 -8.06 -4.79 3.32
CA ILE A 68 -8.66 -5.38 4.52
C ILE A 68 -9.32 -4.27 5.34
N PRO A 69 -10.56 -4.42 5.82
CA PRO A 69 -11.18 -3.44 6.70
C PRO A 69 -10.42 -3.36 8.04
N ARG A 70 -10.13 -2.14 8.49
CA ARG A 70 -9.39 -1.90 9.75
C ARG A 70 -10.19 -2.33 10.97
N ASN A 71 -11.52 -2.21 10.88
CA ASN A 71 -12.43 -2.70 11.90
C ASN A 71 -13.31 -3.80 11.28
N PRO A 72 -13.25 -5.05 11.78
CA PRO A 72 -14.13 -6.10 11.28
C PRO A 72 -15.57 -5.77 11.69
N VAL A 73 -16.37 -5.31 10.74
CA VAL A 73 -17.83 -5.42 10.83
C VAL A 73 -18.16 -6.89 10.67
N CYS A 74 -18.36 -7.59 11.80
CA CYS A 74 -19.02 -8.89 11.78
C CYS A 74 -20.52 -8.62 11.58
N GLU A 75 -21.05 -8.95 10.41
CA GLU A 75 -22.49 -9.14 10.23
C GLU A 75 -22.90 -10.55 10.65
#